data_AF-A0A511ZJ70-F1
#
_entry.id   AF-A0A511ZJ70-F1
#
_cell.length_a   1.000
_cell.length_b   1.000
_cell.length_c   1.000
_cell.angle_alpha   90.00
_cell.angle_beta   90.00
_cell.angle_gamma   90.00
#
_symmetry.space_group_name_H-M   'P 1'
#
loop_
_entity.id
_entity.type
_entity.pdbx_description
1 polymer ?
#
loop_
_entity_poly.entity_id
_entity_poly.type
_entity_poly.pdbx_seq_one_letter_code
_entity_poly.pdbx_strand_id
1 'polypeptide(L)'
;MIQQLKHDIFYLFYNRKYRLLILLTILLTAGLSLYTAVNANAGEDILIQVFGSFRQMYWIICAYLIADLLSTDYHSQTIKNIIPKLSNRNHYYLSKIIVATLLGIVILLIHVVTSWLTIGSLAAGIELNYFNISYFLCGAILSLLFYSSMLAFVIAISRKETVTIGVALGLILLQALMEGLDPVVSAHFPTMYVSTLHDLVSANLLTGIISISCYLIFTFLLFIGTIKIFSKQDLFT
;
A
#
# COMPACT_ATOMS: atom_id res chain seq x y z
N MET A 1 22.66 -1.71 -3.40
CA MET A 1 21.24 -1.28 -3.53
C MET A 1 20.62 -1.79 -4.84
N ILE A 2 21.12 -1.39 -6.01
CA ILE A 2 20.53 -1.79 -7.32
C ILE A 2 20.40 -3.31 -7.51
N GLN A 3 21.42 -4.09 -7.12
CA GLN A 3 21.37 -5.56 -7.23
C GLN A 3 20.27 -6.18 -6.34
N GLN A 4 20.11 -5.68 -5.11
CA GLN A 4 19.04 -6.12 -4.20
C GLN A 4 17.66 -5.78 -4.79
N LEU A 5 17.51 -4.56 -5.31
CA LEU A 5 16.28 -4.09 -5.92
C LEU A 5 15.90 -4.95 -7.14
N LYS A 6 16.88 -5.29 -7.99
CA LYS A 6 16.69 -6.21 -9.12
C LYS A 6 16.28 -7.61 -8.66
N HIS A 7 16.93 -8.15 -7.62
CA HIS A 7 16.60 -9.46 -7.06
C HIS A 7 15.16 -9.49 -6.52
N ASP A 8 14.79 -8.52 -5.70
CA ASP A 8 13.45 -8.44 -5.10
C ASP A 8 12.38 -8.28 -6.19
N ILE A 9 12.59 -7.42 -7.20
CA ILE A 9 11.68 -7.30 -8.35
C ILE A 9 11.53 -8.65 -9.09
N PHE A 10 12.63 -9.33 -9.38
CA PHE A 10 12.58 -10.61 -10.07
C PHE A 10 11.83 -11.67 -9.25
N TYR A 11 12.08 -11.71 -7.94
CA TYR A 11 11.35 -12.60 -7.03
C TYR A 11 9.83 -12.38 -7.10
N LEU A 12 9.37 -11.13 -7.13
CA LEU A 12 7.95 -10.80 -7.25
C LEU A 12 7.31 -11.37 -8.53
N PHE A 13 7.99 -11.29 -9.67
CA PHE A 13 7.46 -11.79 -10.95
C PHE A 13 7.40 -13.32 -11.01
N TYR A 14 8.37 -14.02 -10.40
CA TYR A 14 8.45 -15.48 -10.49
C TYR A 14 7.61 -16.19 -9.43
N ASN A 15 7.50 -15.60 -8.24
CA ASN A 15 6.82 -16.24 -7.14
C ASN A 15 5.32 -16.40 -7.45
N ARG A 16 4.85 -17.65 -7.37
CA ARG A 16 3.46 -18.04 -7.66
C ARG A 16 2.47 -17.28 -6.78
N LYS A 17 2.81 -17.00 -5.51
CA LYS A 17 1.94 -16.29 -4.56
C LYS A 17 1.57 -14.89 -5.07
N TYR A 18 2.57 -14.12 -5.51
CA TYR A 18 2.38 -12.75 -6.01
C TYR A 18 1.58 -12.74 -7.31
N ARG A 19 1.85 -13.68 -8.23
CA ARG A 19 1.06 -13.84 -9.46
C ARG A 19 -0.41 -14.19 -9.17
N LEU A 20 -0.67 -15.06 -8.20
CA LEU A 20 -2.03 -15.40 -7.78
C LEU A 20 -2.74 -14.20 -7.15
N LEU A 21 -2.05 -13.38 -6.36
CA LEU A 21 -2.63 -12.17 -5.77
C LEU A 21 -2.93 -11.09 -6.82
N ILE A 22 -2.09 -10.94 -7.83
CA ILE A 22 -2.37 -10.09 -8.99
C ILE A 22 -3.62 -10.58 -9.72
N LEU A 23 -3.70 -11.89 -10.00
CA LEU A 23 -4.88 -12.47 -10.64
C LEU A 23 -6.15 -12.27 -9.80
N LEU A 24 -6.05 -12.49 -8.47
CA LEU A 24 -7.15 -12.23 -7.55
C LEU A 24 -7.60 -10.77 -7.59
N THR A 25 -6.65 -9.83 -7.61
CA THR A 25 -6.93 -8.39 -7.74
C THR A 25 -7.71 -8.10 -9.01
N ILE A 26 -7.30 -8.66 -10.15
CA ILE A 26 -7.98 -8.50 -11.44
C ILE A 26 -9.41 -9.05 -11.37
N LEU A 27 -9.58 -10.29 -10.88
CA LEU A 27 -10.89 -10.95 -10.81
C LEU A 27 -11.86 -10.20 -9.88
N LEU A 28 -11.40 -9.82 -8.68
CA LEU A 28 -12.22 -9.06 -7.73
C LEU A 28 -12.57 -7.68 -8.26
N THR A 29 -11.61 -7.00 -8.89
CA THR A 29 -11.85 -5.70 -9.51
C THR A 29 -12.87 -5.80 -10.62
N ALA A 30 -12.68 -6.72 -11.58
CA ALA A 30 -13.60 -6.90 -12.69
C ALA A 30 -15.02 -7.24 -12.19
N GLY A 31 -15.14 -8.15 -11.21
CA GLY A 31 -16.42 -8.51 -10.61
C GLY A 31 -17.11 -7.33 -9.92
N LEU A 32 -16.36 -6.53 -9.17
CA LEU A 32 -16.88 -5.32 -8.52
C LEU A 32 -17.28 -4.27 -9.56
N SER A 33 -16.45 -4.02 -10.57
CA SER A 33 -16.76 -3.08 -11.64
C SER A 33 -18.01 -3.48 -12.43
N LEU A 34 -18.18 -4.77 -12.74
CA LEU A 34 -19.39 -5.32 -13.34
C LEU A 34 -20.61 -5.05 -12.46
N TYR A 35 -20.52 -5.41 -11.18
CA TYR A 35 -21.61 -5.22 -10.23
C TYR A 35 -22.02 -3.75 -10.11
N THR A 36 -21.06 -2.84 -9.98
CA THR A 36 -21.35 -1.41 -9.86
C THR A 36 -21.91 -0.85 -11.16
N ALA A 37 -21.36 -1.21 -12.32
CA ALA A 37 -21.83 -0.72 -13.62
C ALA A 37 -23.28 -1.13 -13.92
N VAL A 38 -23.70 -2.33 -13.50
CA VAL A 38 -25.08 -2.80 -13.70
C VAL A 38 -26.09 -2.13 -12.76
N ASN A 39 -25.66 -1.75 -11.56
CA ASN A 39 -26.53 -1.21 -10.52
C ASN A 39 -26.45 0.32 -10.36
N ALA A 40 -25.56 1.00 -11.08
CA ALA A 40 -25.39 2.43 -11.00
C ALA A 40 -26.59 3.18 -11.59
N ASN A 41 -27.01 4.26 -10.92
CA ASN A 41 -28.02 5.15 -11.47
C ASN A 41 -27.41 6.11 -12.50
N ALA A 42 -28.24 6.63 -13.40
CA ALA A 42 -27.82 7.64 -14.37
C ALA A 42 -27.27 8.89 -13.64
N GLY A 43 -26.02 9.27 -13.93
CA GLY A 43 -25.35 10.41 -13.32
C GLY A 43 -24.46 10.10 -12.11
N GLU A 44 -24.34 8.84 -11.68
CA GLU A 44 -23.38 8.44 -10.65
C GLU A 44 -21.96 8.27 -11.22
N ASP A 45 -20.95 8.70 -10.47
CA ASP A 45 -19.54 8.52 -10.81
C ASP A 45 -19.09 7.06 -10.54
N ILE A 46 -19.44 6.16 -11.46
CA ILE A 46 -19.24 4.70 -11.35
C ILE A 46 -17.79 4.35 -10.97
N LEU A 47 -16.80 5.00 -11.60
CA LEU A 47 -15.39 4.77 -11.27
C LEU A 47 -15.11 5.12 -9.81
N ILE A 48 -15.57 6.28 -9.34
CA ILE A 48 -15.31 6.74 -7.97
C ILE A 48 -15.87 5.74 -6.95
N GLN A 49 -17.08 5.25 -7.21
CA GLN A 49 -17.74 4.26 -6.36
C GLN A 49 -17.01 2.91 -6.34
N VAL A 50 -16.52 2.43 -7.50
CA VAL A 50 -15.72 1.20 -7.58
C VAL A 50 -14.45 1.33 -6.75
N PHE A 51 -13.74 2.46 -6.86
CA PHE A 51 -12.53 2.71 -6.06
C PHE A 51 -12.81 2.75 -4.57
N GLY A 52 -13.83 3.50 -4.15
CA GLY A 52 -14.22 3.60 -2.74
C GLY A 52 -14.54 2.23 -2.15
N SER A 53 -15.25 1.40 -2.92
CA SER A 53 -15.67 0.05 -2.50
C SER A 53 -14.50 -0.95 -2.47
N PHE A 54 -13.56 -0.86 -3.40
CA PHE A 54 -12.40 -1.76 -3.44
C PHE A 54 -11.31 -1.41 -2.42
N ARG A 55 -11.26 -0.16 -1.96
CA ARG A 55 -10.17 0.40 -1.15
C ARG A 55 -9.78 -0.45 0.06
N GLN A 56 -10.74 -0.97 0.82
CA GLN A 56 -10.42 -1.81 1.99
C GLN A 56 -9.75 -3.12 1.57
N MET A 57 -10.25 -3.78 0.52
CA MET A 57 -9.65 -5.01 -0.01
C MET A 57 -8.25 -4.76 -0.57
N TYR A 58 -8.08 -3.65 -1.29
CA TYR A 58 -6.77 -3.18 -1.76
C TYR A 58 -5.76 -3.08 -0.61
N TRP A 59 -6.16 -2.47 0.51
CA TRP A 59 -5.28 -2.31 1.66
C TRP A 59 -4.95 -3.62 2.37
N ILE A 60 -5.90 -4.58 2.44
CA ILE A 60 -5.63 -5.92 2.95
C ILE A 60 -4.58 -6.63 2.10
N ILE A 61 -4.72 -6.59 0.77
CA ILE A 61 -3.78 -7.17 -0.18
C ILE A 61 -2.40 -6.51 -0.02
N CYS A 62 -2.35 -5.18 0.00
CA CYS A 62 -1.10 -4.43 0.17
C CYS A 62 -0.43 -4.73 1.51
N ALA A 63 -1.16 -4.73 2.62
CA ALA A 63 -0.62 -5.01 3.94
C ALA A 63 0.02 -6.41 4.00
N TYR A 64 -0.66 -7.42 3.43
CA TYR A 64 -0.11 -8.77 3.32
C TYR A 64 1.16 -8.80 2.46
N LEU A 65 1.13 -8.23 1.25
CA LEU A 65 2.25 -8.22 0.32
C LEU A 65 3.49 -7.52 0.88
N ILE A 66 3.29 -6.36 1.51
CA ILE A 66 4.35 -5.58 2.13
C ILE A 66 4.95 -6.37 3.30
N ALA A 67 4.12 -6.97 4.16
CA ALA A 67 4.58 -7.77 5.28
C ALA A 67 5.36 -9.02 4.82
N ASP A 68 4.86 -9.77 3.84
CA ASP A 68 5.53 -10.95 3.26
C ASP A 68 6.90 -10.55 2.67
N LEU A 69 6.95 -9.48 1.85
CA LEU A 69 8.19 -9.02 1.23
C LEU A 69 9.24 -8.58 2.26
N LEU A 70 8.83 -7.85 3.30
CA LEU A 70 9.72 -7.36 4.36
C LEU A 70 10.22 -8.48 5.27
N SER A 71 9.42 -9.52 5.46
CA SER A 71 9.71 -10.61 6.39
C SER A 71 10.30 -11.87 5.74
N THR A 72 10.25 -12.01 4.42
CA THR A 72 10.75 -13.19 3.67
C THR A 72 12.19 -13.58 4.08
N ASP A 73 13.08 -12.60 4.22
CA ASP A 73 14.48 -12.84 4.56
C ASP A 73 14.70 -13.19 6.04
N TYR A 74 13.79 -12.76 6.91
CA TYR A 74 13.73 -13.18 8.31
C TYR A 74 13.20 -14.61 8.43
N HIS A 75 12.13 -14.94 7.70
CA HIS A 75 11.55 -16.28 7.65
C HIS A 75 12.54 -17.32 7.16
N SER A 76 13.20 -17.02 6.03
CA SER A 76 14.13 -17.94 5.37
C SER A 76 15.52 -17.97 6.01
N GLN A 77 15.74 -17.16 7.06
CA GLN A 77 17.04 -16.96 7.73
C GLN A 77 18.18 -16.54 6.79
N THR A 78 17.84 -16.01 5.61
CA THR A 78 18.79 -15.57 4.57
C THR A 78 19.37 -14.19 4.86
N ILE A 79 18.81 -13.44 5.83
CA ILE A 79 19.25 -12.10 6.18
C ILE A 79 20.76 -12.02 6.54
N LYS A 80 21.30 -13.09 7.14
CA LYS A 80 22.72 -13.21 7.50
C LYS A 80 23.63 -13.24 6.26
N ASN A 81 23.16 -13.88 5.19
CA ASN A 81 23.91 -14.04 3.93
C ASN A 81 23.79 -12.81 3.04
N ILE A 82 22.67 -12.09 3.12
CA ILE A 82 22.39 -10.91 2.29
C ILE A 82 23.08 -9.66 2.84
N ILE A 83 23.25 -9.55 4.16
CA ILE A 83 23.79 -8.33 4.80
C ILE A 83 25.01 -8.66 5.69
N PRO A 84 26.17 -9.02 5.10
CA PRO A 84 27.37 -9.34 5.87
C PRO A 84 28.02 -8.11 6.53
N LYS A 85 27.71 -6.88 6.07
CA LYS A 85 28.31 -5.64 6.56
C LYS A 85 27.27 -4.64 7.06
N LEU A 86 27.57 -4.01 8.20
CA LEU A 86 26.77 -2.96 8.84
C LEU A 86 26.43 -1.78 7.90
N SER A 87 27.36 -1.40 7.01
CA SER A 87 27.17 -0.31 6.04
C SER A 87 26.09 -0.58 4.97
N ASN A 88 25.76 -1.85 4.73
CA ASN A 88 24.77 -2.25 3.72
C ASN A 88 23.34 -2.35 4.28
N ARG A 89 23.19 -2.28 5.62
CA ARG A 89 21.93 -2.42 6.33
C ARG A 89 20.88 -1.36 5.93
N ASN A 90 21.31 -0.10 5.82
CA ASN A 90 20.41 1.01 5.45
C ASN A 90 19.91 0.87 4.01
N HIS A 91 20.82 0.53 3.10
CA HIS A 91 20.51 0.33 1.68
C HIS A 91 19.57 -0.85 1.45
N TYR A 92 19.66 -1.90 2.26
CA TYR A 92 18.76 -3.03 2.21
C TYR A 92 17.32 -2.63 2.58
N TYR A 93 17.12 -1.97 3.73
CA TYR A 93 15.79 -1.57 4.17
C TYR A 93 15.15 -0.52 3.26
N LEU A 94 15.94 0.46 2.82
CA LEU A 94 15.47 1.44 1.85
C LEU A 94 15.02 0.74 0.54
N SER A 95 15.80 -0.24 0.06
CA SER A 95 15.41 -1.04 -1.11
C SER A 95 14.09 -1.78 -0.89
N LYS A 96 13.94 -2.45 0.25
CA LYS A 96 12.70 -3.20 0.56
C LYS A 96 11.48 -2.29 0.68
N ILE A 97 11.60 -1.13 1.32
CA ILE A 97 10.51 -0.14 1.44
C ILE A 97 10.12 0.39 0.06
N ILE A 98 11.11 0.70 -0.80
CA ILE A 98 10.85 1.16 -2.17
C ILE A 98 10.12 0.08 -2.97
N VAL A 99 10.59 -1.17 -2.95
CA VAL A 99 9.96 -2.28 -3.69
C VAL A 99 8.55 -2.57 -3.16
N ALA A 100 8.35 -2.55 -1.83
CA ALA A 100 7.05 -2.70 -1.19
C ALA A 100 6.06 -1.62 -1.65
N THR A 101 6.51 -0.36 -1.67
CA THR A 101 5.72 0.79 -2.12
C THR A 101 5.37 0.66 -3.61
N LEU A 102 6.35 0.34 -4.46
CA LEU A 102 6.14 0.14 -5.89
C LEU A 102 5.15 -0.99 -6.17
N LEU A 103 5.23 -2.09 -5.42
CA LEU A 103 4.29 -3.20 -5.55
C LEU A 103 2.86 -2.77 -5.24
N GLY A 104 2.65 -2.00 -4.18
CA GLY A 104 1.32 -1.43 -3.86
C GLY A 104 0.79 -0.53 -4.98
N ILE A 105 1.65 0.34 -5.54
CA ILE A 105 1.30 1.19 -6.69
C ILE A 105 0.92 0.34 -7.91
N VAL A 106 1.65 -0.75 -8.19
CA VAL A 106 1.33 -1.65 -9.30
C VAL A 106 -0.03 -2.30 -9.11
N ILE A 107 -0.35 -2.80 -7.90
CA ILE A 107 -1.68 -3.37 -7.59
C ILE A 107 -2.78 -2.32 -7.80
N LEU A 108 -2.53 -1.07 -7.37
CA LEU A 108 -3.47 0.03 -7.56
C LEU A 108 -3.70 0.35 -9.04
N LEU A 109 -2.63 0.42 -9.85
CA LEU A 109 -2.73 0.64 -11.29
C LEU A 109 -3.46 -0.49 -12.01
N ILE A 110 -3.23 -1.74 -11.60
CA ILE A 110 -3.97 -2.89 -12.12
C ILE A 110 -5.47 -2.74 -11.81
N HIS A 111 -5.82 -2.31 -10.60
CA HIS A 111 -7.20 -2.02 -10.24
C HIS A 111 -7.81 -0.89 -11.11
N VAL A 112 -7.08 0.20 -11.32
CA VAL A 112 -7.50 1.33 -12.18
C VAL A 112 -7.78 0.85 -13.61
N VAL A 113 -6.81 0.17 -14.22
CA VAL A 113 -6.88 -0.26 -15.62
C VAL A 113 -7.96 -1.32 -15.81
N THR A 114 -8.08 -2.27 -14.88
CA THR A 114 -9.11 -3.31 -14.95
C THR A 114 -10.49 -2.68 -14.83
N SER A 115 -10.70 -1.76 -13.88
CA SER A 115 -11.98 -1.07 -13.71
C SER A 115 -12.37 -0.30 -14.97
N TRP A 116 -11.42 0.45 -15.55
CA TRP A 116 -11.62 1.22 -16.76
C TRP A 116 -12.01 0.34 -17.97
N LEU A 117 -11.29 -0.75 -18.21
CA LEU A 117 -11.61 -1.69 -19.29
C LEU A 117 -12.98 -2.35 -19.11
N THR A 118 -13.31 -2.72 -17.87
CA THR A 118 -14.57 -3.42 -17.56
C THR A 118 -15.76 -2.48 -17.73
N ILE A 119 -15.69 -1.27 -17.18
CA ILE A 119 -16.76 -0.28 -17.31
C ILE A 119 -16.88 0.19 -18.76
N GLY A 120 -15.76 0.54 -19.40
CA GLY A 120 -15.75 1.05 -20.78
C GLY A 120 -16.28 0.06 -21.82
N SER A 121 -16.22 -1.25 -21.55
CA SER A 121 -16.78 -2.28 -22.44
C SER A 121 -18.30 -2.49 -22.26
N LEU A 122 -18.86 -2.14 -21.11
CA LEU A 122 -20.29 -2.33 -20.79
C LEU A 122 -21.11 -1.05 -20.97
N ALA A 123 -20.48 0.08 -20.70
CA ALA A 123 -21.11 1.39 -20.63
C ALA A 123 -20.70 2.26 -21.83
N ALA A 124 -20.91 1.74 -23.04
CA ALA A 124 -20.64 2.49 -24.27
C ALA A 124 -21.44 3.81 -24.27
N GLY A 125 -20.75 4.94 -24.10
CA GLY A 125 -21.36 6.28 -24.09
C GLY A 125 -21.55 6.92 -22.71
N ILE A 126 -21.13 6.29 -21.60
CA ILE A 126 -21.08 6.96 -20.29
C ILE A 126 -19.78 7.78 -20.19
N GLU A 127 -19.91 9.07 -19.86
CA GLU A 127 -18.76 9.90 -19.52
C GLU A 127 -18.13 9.40 -18.22
N LEU A 128 -16.88 8.96 -18.31
CA LEU A 128 -16.12 8.53 -17.14
C LEU A 128 -15.49 9.76 -16.48
N ASN A 129 -16.05 10.19 -15.36
CA ASN A 129 -15.41 11.16 -14.50
C ASN A 129 -14.21 10.51 -13.80
N TYR A 130 -13.05 11.14 -13.94
CA TYR A 130 -11.82 10.68 -13.33
C TYR A 130 -11.53 11.45 -12.06
N PHE A 131 -10.94 10.77 -11.08
CA PHE A 131 -10.24 11.45 -10.00
C PHE A 131 -9.12 12.33 -10.55
N ASN A 132 -8.74 13.34 -9.77
CA ASN A 132 -7.49 14.02 -10.03
C ASN A 132 -6.31 13.05 -9.83
N ILE A 133 -5.79 12.52 -10.94
CA ILE A 133 -4.77 11.47 -10.99
C ILE A 133 -3.53 11.85 -10.17
N SER A 134 -3.15 13.13 -10.18
CA SER A 134 -1.99 13.63 -9.43
C SER A 134 -2.18 13.48 -7.92
N TYR A 135 -3.34 13.88 -7.39
CA TYR A 135 -3.65 13.72 -5.96
C TYR A 135 -3.86 12.25 -5.59
N PHE A 136 -4.49 11.47 -6.46
CA PHE A 136 -4.67 10.04 -6.28
C PHE A 136 -3.33 9.30 -6.11
N LEU A 137 -2.39 9.53 -7.05
CA LEU A 137 -1.05 8.93 -6.98
C LEU A 137 -0.24 9.46 -5.79
N CYS A 138 -0.33 10.76 -5.50
CA CYS A 138 0.33 11.35 -4.33
C CYS A 138 -0.16 10.70 -3.02
N GLY A 139 -1.47 10.57 -2.85
CA GLY A 139 -2.09 9.91 -1.71
C GLY A 139 -1.65 8.45 -1.58
N ALA A 140 -1.65 7.71 -2.68
CA ALA A 140 -1.17 6.33 -2.70
C ALA A 140 0.30 6.21 -2.27
N ILE A 141 1.19 7.05 -2.82
CA ILE A 141 2.62 7.05 -2.50
C ILE A 141 2.85 7.36 -1.02
N LEU A 142 2.23 8.43 -0.51
CA LEU A 142 2.38 8.85 0.90
C LEU A 142 1.95 7.73 1.85
N SER A 143 0.79 7.13 1.59
CA SER A 143 0.22 6.11 2.47
C SER A 143 0.97 4.79 2.41
N LEU A 144 1.41 4.37 1.21
CA LEU A 144 2.20 3.15 1.04
C LEU A 144 3.61 3.29 1.64
N LEU A 145 4.23 4.47 1.51
CA LEU A 145 5.53 4.75 2.15
C LEU A 145 5.42 4.70 3.68
N PHE A 146 4.36 5.30 4.24
CA PHE A 146 4.08 5.25 5.67
C PHE A 146 3.88 3.80 6.14
N TYR A 147 2.98 3.04 5.50
CA TYR A 147 2.70 1.66 5.86
C TYR A 147 3.94 0.75 5.72
N SER A 148 4.70 0.90 4.64
CA SER A 148 5.93 0.12 4.43
C SER A 148 6.98 0.43 5.49
N SER A 149 7.14 1.70 5.87
CA SER A 149 8.09 2.10 6.91
C SER A 149 7.66 1.63 8.29
N MET A 150 6.35 1.66 8.59
CA MET A 150 5.79 1.14 9.83
C MET A 150 6.00 -0.37 9.95
N LEU A 151 5.69 -1.14 8.90
CA LEU A 151 5.89 -2.58 8.92
C LEU A 151 7.38 -2.97 8.94
N ALA A 152 8.25 -2.18 8.31
CA ALA A 152 9.69 -2.33 8.40
C ALA A 152 10.17 -2.13 9.85
N PHE A 153 9.61 -1.16 10.57
CA PHE A 153 9.88 -0.95 11.98
C PHE A 153 9.41 -2.13 12.84
N VAL A 154 8.21 -2.66 12.57
CA VAL A 154 7.65 -3.82 13.29
C VAL A 154 8.49 -5.08 13.08
N ILE A 155 8.87 -5.41 11.85
CA ILE A 155 9.74 -6.58 11.60
C ILE A 155 11.13 -6.38 12.19
N ALA A 156 11.67 -5.15 12.16
CA ALA A 156 12.92 -4.84 12.83
C ALA A 156 12.81 -5.16 14.32
N ILE A 157 11.78 -4.72 15.04
CA ILE A 157 11.64 -5.02 16.48
C ILE A 157 11.41 -6.51 16.73
N SER A 158 10.41 -7.08 16.06
CA SER A 158 9.89 -8.41 16.40
C SER A 158 10.74 -9.56 15.87
N ARG A 159 11.42 -9.34 14.72
CA ARG A 159 12.16 -10.36 13.95
C ARG A 159 11.33 -11.60 13.60
N LYS A 160 10.00 -11.48 13.62
CA LYS A 160 9.05 -12.58 13.41
C LYS A 160 8.03 -12.19 12.36
N GLU A 161 8.02 -12.92 11.25
CA GLU A 161 7.03 -12.76 10.18
C GLU A 161 5.59 -12.81 10.69
N THR A 162 5.26 -13.79 11.54
CA THR A 162 3.89 -13.97 12.05
C THR A 162 3.39 -12.74 12.82
N VAL A 163 4.27 -12.07 13.56
CA VAL A 163 3.96 -10.82 14.26
C VAL A 163 3.76 -9.68 13.26
N THR A 164 4.64 -9.55 12.27
CA THR A 164 4.53 -8.49 11.24
C THR A 164 3.25 -8.62 10.42
N ILE A 165 2.90 -9.83 9.95
CA ILE A 165 1.67 -10.07 9.20
C ILE A 165 0.45 -9.82 10.09
N GLY A 166 0.47 -10.31 11.34
CA GLY A 166 -0.63 -10.10 12.30
C GLY A 166 -0.88 -8.61 12.58
N VAL A 167 0.19 -7.84 12.79
CA VAL A 167 0.11 -6.37 12.98
C VAL A 167 -0.39 -5.69 11.71
N ALA A 168 0.11 -6.08 10.53
CA ALA A 168 -0.30 -5.50 9.26
C ALA A 168 -1.81 -5.66 9.02
N LEU A 169 -2.33 -6.89 9.14
CA LEU A 169 -3.75 -7.16 8.96
C LEU A 169 -4.60 -6.56 10.09
N GLY A 170 -4.14 -6.66 11.35
CA GLY A 170 -4.85 -6.10 12.49
C GLY A 170 -5.03 -4.59 12.40
N LEU A 171 -4.01 -3.86 11.94
CA LEU A 171 -4.09 -2.41 11.74
C LEU A 171 -5.09 -2.04 10.64
N ILE A 172 -5.07 -2.74 9.50
CA ILE A 172 -6.04 -2.49 8.42
C ILE A 172 -7.47 -2.77 8.87
N LEU A 173 -7.70 -3.87 9.60
CA LEU A 173 -9.04 -4.21 10.10
C LEU A 173 -9.52 -3.21 11.16
N LEU A 174 -8.66 -2.82 12.09
CA LEU A 174 -8.99 -1.79 13.09
C LEU A 174 -9.31 -0.46 12.40
N GLN A 175 -8.53 -0.09 11.40
CA GLN A 175 -8.75 1.11 10.62
C GLN A 175 -10.06 1.08 9.83
N ALA A 176 -10.38 -0.05 9.20
CA ALA A 176 -11.66 -0.24 8.52
C ALA A 176 -12.86 -0.12 9.48
N LEU A 177 -12.73 -0.60 10.72
CA LEU A 177 -13.74 -0.41 11.76
C LEU A 177 -13.88 1.07 12.15
N MET A 178 -12.76 1.77 12.35
CA MET A 178 -12.76 3.19 12.72
C MET A 178 -13.31 4.09 11.59
N GLU A 179 -13.05 3.74 10.32
CA GLU A 179 -13.61 4.44 9.16
C GLU A 179 -15.14 4.40 9.14
N GLY A 180 -15.76 3.34 9.68
CA GLY A 180 -17.21 3.23 9.77
C GLY A 180 -17.85 4.04 10.91
N LEU A 181 -17.07 4.56 11.87
CA LEU A 181 -17.58 5.27 13.04
C LEU A 181 -17.68 6.79 12.83
N ASP A 182 -16.65 7.41 12.26
CA ASP A 182 -16.61 8.86 12.05
C ASP A 182 -15.92 9.22 10.72
N PRO A 183 -16.68 9.68 9.71
CA PRO A 183 -16.14 10.09 8.41
C PRO A 183 -15.10 11.22 8.50
N VAL A 184 -15.27 12.16 9.42
CA VAL A 184 -14.40 13.34 9.55
C VAL A 184 -13.02 12.92 10.04
N VAL A 185 -12.97 12.09 11.09
CA VAL A 185 -11.71 11.54 11.60
C VAL A 185 -11.08 10.61 10.56
N SER A 186 -11.89 9.79 9.91
CA SER A 186 -11.41 8.81 8.93
C SER A 186 -10.72 9.45 7.73
N ALA A 187 -11.16 10.63 7.28
CA ALA A 187 -10.58 11.32 6.13
C ALA A 187 -9.08 11.63 6.30
N HIS A 188 -8.62 11.70 7.55
CA HIS A 188 -7.21 11.92 7.90
C HIS A 188 -6.39 10.65 7.93
N PHE A 189 -6.97 9.46 7.84
CA PHE A 189 -6.22 8.21 7.87
C PHE A 189 -5.43 7.95 6.58
N PRO A 190 -4.25 7.30 6.65
CA PRO A 190 -3.45 7.04 5.44
C PRO A 190 -4.20 6.21 4.40
N THR A 191 -5.00 5.24 4.84
CA THR A 191 -5.75 4.38 3.91
C THR A 191 -6.80 5.14 3.11
N MET A 192 -7.24 6.31 3.59
CA MET A 192 -8.27 7.14 2.96
C MET A 192 -7.68 8.10 1.93
N TYR A 193 -6.40 8.46 2.03
CA TYR A 193 -5.79 9.46 1.13
C TYR A 193 -5.79 9.10 -0.34
N VAL A 194 -5.87 7.81 -0.67
CA VAL A 194 -6.05 7.36 -2.06
C VAL A 194 -7.34 7.94 -2.66
N SER A 195 -8.38 8.16 -1.85
CA SER A 195 -9.67 8.70 -2.27
C SER A 195 -9.95 10.13 -1.78
N THR A 196 -9.45 10.53 -0.61
CA THR A 196 -9.87 11.79 0.05
C THR A 196 -8.84 12.92 -0.03
N LEU A 197 -7.63 12.68 -0.52
CA LEU A 197 -6.56 13.70 -0.46
C LEU A 197 -6.92 14.95 -1.28
N HIS A 198 -7.54 14.77 -2.44
CA HIS A 198 -7.98 15.89 -3.28
C HIS A 198 -8.98 16.77 -2.52
N ASP A 199 -10.02 16.15 -1.96
CA ASP A 199 -11.09 16.82 -1.23
C ASP A 199 -10.58 17.51 0.03
N LEU A 200 -9.63 16.88 0.74
CA LEU A 200 -9.00 17.46 1.92
C LEU A 200 -8.24 18.76 1.58
N VAL A 201 -7.48 18.74 0.48
CA VAL A 201 -6.69 19.90 0.04
C VAL A 201 -7.58 20.99 -0.55
N SER A 202 -8.61 20.62 -1.32
CA SER A 202 -9.54 21.59 -1.92
C SER A 202 -10.43 22.27 -0.89
N ALA A 203 -10.87 21.54 0.15
CA ALA A 203 -11.70 22.09 1.21
C ALA A 203 -10.92 23.04 2.11
N ASN A 204 -9.70 22.66 2.51
CA ASN A 204 -8.84 23.51 3.33
C ASN A 204 -7.35 23.17 3.12
N LEU A 205 -6.66 24.01 2.34
CA LEU A 205 -5.25 23.84 2.01
C LEU A 205 -4.36 23.70 3.25
N LEU A 206 -4.60 24.49 4.30
CA LEU A 206 -3.81 24.44 5.54
C LEU A 206 -3.95 23.08 6.22
N THR A 207 -5.18 22.56 6.31
CA THR A 207 -5.46 21.26 6.93
C THR A 207 -4.83 20.12 6.11
N GLY A 208 -4.92 20.19 4.78
CA GLY A 208 -4.25 19.25 3.88
C GLY A 208 -2.73 19.24 4.08
N ILE A 209 -2.09 20.41 4.11
CA ILE A 209 -0.64 20.54 4.31
C ILE A 209 -0.21 19.99 5.68
N ILE A 210 -0.92 20.33 6.75
CA ILE A 210 -0.63 19.82 8.09
C ILE A 210 -0.71 18.29 8.09
N SER A 211 -1.79 17.73 7.53
CA SER A 211 -2.00 16.29 7.56
C SER A 211 -0.94 15.55 6.74
N ILE A 212 -0.59 16.02 5.54
CA ILE A 212 0.52 15.47 4.73
C ILE A 212 1.86 15.57 5.49
N SER A 213 2.14 16.72 6.09
CA SER A 213 3.40 16.96 6.80
C SER A 213 3.56 16.05 8.01
N CYS A 214 2.49 15.85 8.79
CA CYS A 214 2.48 14.89 9.89
C CYS A 214 2.87 13.49 9.41
N TYR A 215 2.28 13.00 8.31
CA TYR A 215 2.61 11.68 7.79
C TYR A 215 4.06 11.56 7.29
N LEU A 216 4.58 12.59 6.63
CA LEU A 216 5.98 12.61 6.21
C LEU A 216 6.92 12.56 7.41
N ILE A 217 6.62 13.35 8.46
CA ILE A 217 7.40 13.36 9.70
C ILE A 217 7.35 11.98 10.37
N PHE A 218 6.17 11.39 10.55
CA PHE A 218 6.04 10.08 11.16
C PHE A 218 6.74 8.98 10.35
N THR A 219 6.60 8.99 9.02
CA THR A 219 7.29 8.06 8.12
C THR A 219 8.80 8.17 8.28
N PHE A 220 9.32 9.40 8.32
CA PHE A 220 10.75 9.66 8.48
C PHE A 220 11.27 9.20 9.85
N LEU A 221 10.50 9.45 10.92
CA LEU A 221 10.83 8.99 12.28
C LEU A 221 10.86 7.46 12.35
N LEU A 222 9.88 6.77 11.74
CA LEU A 222 9.84 5.32 11.65
C LEU A 222 11.05 4.77 10.88
N PHE A 223 11.42 5.42 9.78
CA PHE A 223 12.58 5.04 8.98
C PHE A 223 13.89 5.17 9.78
N ILE A 224 14.11 6.31 10.45
CA ILE A 224 15.27 6.51 11.34
C ILE A 224 15.28 5.49 12.48
N GLY A 225 14.11 5.26 13.10
CA GLY A 225 13.95 4.28 14.17
C GLY A 225 14.35 2.88 13.73
N THR A 226 13.87 2.46 12.56
CA THR A 226 14.18 1.16 11.94
C THR A 226 15.69 1.00 11.75
N ILE A 227 16.34 2.01 11.17
CA ILE A 227 17.80 2.00 10.96
C ILE A 227 18.56 1.90 12.29
N LYS A 228 18.19 2.70 13.30
CA LYS A 228 18.86 2.72 14.61
C LYS A 228 18.71 1.40 15.37
N ILE A 229 17.54 0.77 15.29
CA ILE A 229 17.31 -0.54 15.89
C ILE A 229 18.20 -1.54 15.17
N PHE A 230 18.08 -1.61 13.85
CA PHE A 230 18.74 -2.62 13.04
C PHE A 230 20.27 -2.54 13.07
N SER A 231 20.87 -1.34 13.19
CA SER A 231 22.32 -1.21 13.37
C SER A 231 22.83 -1.83 14.67
N LYS A 232 22.00 -1.84 15.72
CA LYS A 232 22.32 -2.47 17.01
C LYS A 232 21.89 -3.94 17.10
N GLN A 233 21.20 -4.45 16.09
CA GLN A 233 20.77 -5.84 16.09
C GLN A 233 21.94 -6.78 15.81
N ASP A 234 22.13 -7.71 16.75
CA ASP A 234 22.91 -8.90 16.48
C ASP A 234 22.09 -9.83 15.57
N LEU A 235 22.69 -10.16 14.42
CA LEU A 235 22.13 -11.02 13.40
C LEU A 235 22.80 -12.40 13.42
N PHE A 236 23.82 -12.64 14.25
CA PHE A 236 24.66 -13.84 14.19
C PHE A 236 24.45 -14.85 15.33
N THR A 237 23.46 -14.63 16.20
CA THR A 237 22.99 -15.69 17.12
C THR A 237 22.14 -16.74 16.40
#